data_AF-A0A3B8RE42-F1
#
_entry.id   AF-A0A3B8RE42-F1
#
_cell.length_a   1.000
_cell.length_b   1.000
_cell.length_c   1.000
_cell.angle_alpha   90.00
_cell.angle_beta   90.00
_cell.angle_gamma   90.00
#
_symmetry.space_group_name_H-M   'P 1'
#
loop_
_entity.id
_entity.type
_entity.pdbx_description
1 polymer ?
#
loop_
_entity_poly.entity_id
_entity_poly.type
_entity_poly.pdbx_seq_one_letter_code
_entity_poly.pdbx_strand_id
1 'polypeptide(L)'
;MNYIFDVQVPPPHESVHRCAAFDQFKICLNHAWEDLCLTVDSTQKVEVFSNQGRHLFDHVILATGFSVDLMARADLANFAPLVDCWKDHVSADEADAFAESASFPYLGDGFEFLPRADVKGQDWLRRIHAFNWGCAMSHGPLAGDIPGLRVGVERLTQALCARLFSDSFAAHQAALIAFDDRELESTPWFINR
;
A
#
# COMPACT_ATOMS: atom_id res chain seq x y z
N MET A 1 -3.47 16.14 -5.85
CA MET A 1 -3.95 16.54 -4.50
C MET A 1 -3.33 15.60 -3.49
N ASN A 2 -2.27 16.04 -2.79
CA ASN A 2 -1.39 15.18 -1.98
C ASN A 2 -1.57 15.31 -0.46
N TYR A 3 -2.65 15.96 -0.02
CA TYR A 3 -2.90 16.27 1.40
C TYR A 3 -2.69 15.08 2.35
N ILE A 4 -3.08 13.87 1.95
CA ILE A 4 -2.92 12.68 2.80
C ILE A 4 -1.47 12.23 2.98
N PHE A 5 -0.59 12.57 2.04
CA PHE A 5 0.84 12.34 2.11
C PHE A 5 1.55 13.46 2.87
N ASP A 6 1.02 14.69 2.80
CA ASP A 6 1.55 15.85 3.51
C ASP A 6 1.22 15.82 5.02
N VAL A 7 0.10 15.18 5.39
CA VAL A 7 -0.39 15.15 6.78
C VAL A 7 -0.22 13.76 7.37
N GLN A 8 0.74 13.61 8.28
CA GLN A 8 1.00 12.36 8.99
C GLN A 8 0.12 12.19 10.24
N VAL A 9 -0.04 10.93 10.67
CA VAL A 9 -0.75 10.58 11.89
C VAL A 9 0.03 11.09 13.10
N PRO A 10 -0.60 11.79 14.06
CA PRO A 10 0.09 12.25 15.26
C PRO A 10 0.61 11.05 16.08
N PRO A 11 1.64 11.26 16.93
CA PRO A 11 2.13 10.22 17.81
C PRO A 11 0.99 9.71 18.73
N PRO A 12 0.99 8.43 19.12
CA PRO A 12 -0.06 7.89 19.98
C PRO A 12 -0.17 8.66 21.30
N HIS A 13 -1.37 9.16 21.60
CA HIS A 13 -1.66 9.99 22.78
C HIS A 13 -1.08 9.39 24.08
N GLU A 14 -1.37 8.12 24.33
CA GLU A 14 -0.89 7.40 25.51
C GLU A 14 0.64 7.29 25.57
N SER A 15 1.31 7.18 24.43
CA SER A 15 2.78 7.13 24.37
C SER A 15 3.38 8.48 24.76
N VAL A 16 2.79 9.58 24.28
CA VAL A 16 3.22 10.93 24.67
C VAL A 16 3.05 11.15 26.17
N HIS A 17 1.90 10.74 26.75
CA HIS A 17 1.66 10.86 28.18
C HIS A 17 2.65 10.05 29.03
N ARG A 18 2.96 8.81 28.63
CA ARG A 18 3.95 7.99 29.34
C ARG A 18 5.35 8.62 29.31
N CYS A 19 5.79 9.15 28.17
CA CYS A 19 7.09 9.81 28.07
C CYS A 19 7.14 11.14 28.83
N ALA A 20 6.05 11.90 28.83
CA ALA A 20 5.95 13.19 29.51
C ALA A 20 6.02 13.09 31.05
N ALA A 21 5.89 11.89 31.62
CA ALA A 21 6.09 11.65 33.06
C ALA A 21 7.57 11.74 33.50
N PHE A 22 8.53 11.80 32.56
CA PHE A 22 9.96 11.91 32.87
C PHE A 22 10.45 13.35 32.67
N ASP A 23 11.05 13.95 33.69
CA ASP A 23 11.54 15.34 33.64
C ASP A 23 12.58 15.60 32.54
N GLN A 24 13.33 14.56 32.16
CA GLN A 24 14.38 14.61 31.14
C GLN A 24 13.83 14.52 29.71
N PHE A 25 12.57 14.10 29.54
CA PHE A 25 11.94 14.01 28.23
C PHE A 25 11.50 15.40 27.75
N LYS A 26 11.80 15.72 26.48
CA LYS A 26 11.42 16.97 25.83
C LYS A 26 10.91 16.67 24.43
N ILE A 27 9.82 17.34 24.04
CA ILE A 27 9.33 17.38 22.65
C ILE A 27 9.66 18.78 22.11
N CYS A 28 10.46 18.81 21.05
CA CYS A 28 10.86 20.05 20.37
C CYS A 28 10.08 20.16 19.04
N LEU A 29 8.98 20.91 19.04
CA LEU A 29 8.19 21.18 17.84
C LEU A 29 8.85 22.28 17.00
N ASN A 30 8.57 22.30 15.68
CA ASN A 30 9.13 23.28 14.73
C ASN A 30 10.68 23.34 14.73
N HIS A 31 11.30 22.18 14.93
CA HIS A 31 12.73 22.00 15.08
C HIS A 31 13.25 21.08 13.97
N ALA A 32 13.22 21.59 12.73
CA ALA A 32 13.59 20.82 11.55
C ALA A 32 15.10 20.54 11.56
N TRP A 33 15.47 19.28 11.47
CA TRP A 33 16.86 18.86 11.34
C TRP A 33 17.24 18.95 9.87
N GLU A 34 18.30 19.68 9.58
CA GLU A 34 18.75 20.00 8.22
C GLU A 34 19.96 19.14 7.83
N ASP A 35 20.80 18.78 8.81
CA ASP A 35 21.98 17.94 8.60
C ASP A 35 22.44 17.31 9.93
N LEU A 36 23.32 16.31 9.84
CA LEU A 36 24.02 15.74 10.98
C LEU A 36 25.44 15.30 10.59
N CYS A 37 26.37 15.41 11.54
CA CYS A 37 27.71 14.88 11.39
C CYS A 37 28.23 14.30 12.71
N LEU A 38 29.28 13.48 12.63
CA LEU A 38 30.01 13.04 13.81
C LEU A 38 31.04 14.10 14.20
N THR A 39 31.20 14.36 15.49
CA THR A 39 32.27 15.24 15.97
C THR A 39 33.64 14.63 15.64
N VAL A 40 34.59 15.48 15.27
CA VAL A 40 35.97 15.07 14.91
C VAL A 40 36.85 14.84 16.14
N ASP A 41 36.34 15.18 17.33
CA ASP A 41 37.04 14.97 18.59
C ASP A 41 36.93 13.53 19.11
N SER A 42 37.63 13.25 20.22
CA SER A 42 37.61 11.95 20.88
C SER A 42 36.25 11.54 21.47
N THR A 43 35.25 12.43 21.47
CA THR A 43 33.96 12.14 22.11
C THR A 43 32.99 11.42 21.19
N GLN A 44 33.21 11.47 19.86
CA GLN A 44 32.37 10.82 18.83
C GLN A 44 30.86 11.07 19.00
N LYS A 45 30.49 12.29 19.41
CA LYS A 45 29.08 12.69 19.52
C LYS A 45 28.50 12.96 18.14
N VAL A 46 27.17 12.99 18.05
CA VAL A 46 26.46 13.43 16.86
C VAL A 46 26.13 14.91 17.00
N GLU A 47 26.66 15.75 16.12
CA GLU A 47 26.26 17.14 15.97
C GLU A 47 25.10 17.21 14.96
N VAL A 48 23.98 17.77 15.40
CA VAL A 48 22.77 17.95 14.60
C VAL A 48 22.61 19.43 14.31
N PHE A 49 22.43 19.75 13.03
CA PHE A 49 22.12 21.08 12.54
C PHE A 49 20.63 21.20 12.35
N SER A 50 20.03 22.24 12.90
CA SER A 50 18.61 22.51 12.79
C SER A 50 18.34 23.99 12.52
N ASN A 51 17.10 24.29 12.14
CA ASN A 51 16.61 25.66 12.03
C ASN A 51 16.60 26.44 13.37
N GLN A 52 16.86 25.77 14.51
CA GLN A 52 16.96 26.39 15.83
C GLN A 52 18.40 26.43 16.38
N GLY A 53 19.39 25.99 15.59
CA GLY A 53 20.80 25.96 15.97
C GLY A 53 21.39 24.56 15.98
N ARG A 54 22.50 24.41 16.73
CA ARG A 54 23.30 23.18 16.78
C ARG A 54 23.09 22.45 18.10
N HIS A 55 22.95 21.13 18.01
CA HIS A 55 22.68 20.26 19.16
C HIS A 55 23.63 19.07 19.17
N LEU A 56 24.17 18.73 20.34
CA LEU A 56 25.06 17.59 20.52
C LEU A 56 24.32 16.46 21.25
N PHE A 57 24.35 15.27 20.65
CA PHE A 57 23.76 14.07 21.22
C PHE A 57 24.78 12.93 21.27
N ASP A 58 24.68 12.07 22.29
CA ASP A 58 25.50 10.86 22.36
C ASP A 58 25.00 9.79 21.36
N HIS A 59 23.69 9.75 21.11
CA HIS A 59 23.05 8.85 20.15
C HIS A 59 21.90 9.56 19.43
N VAL A 60 21.66 9.17 18.17
CA VAL A 60 20.56 9.65 17.34
C VAL A 60 19.80 8.47 16.77
N ILE A 61 18.47 8.54 16.82
CA ILE A 61 17.56 7.58 16.18
C ILE A 61 16.76 8.35 15.12
N LEU A 62 16.98 8.01 13.85
CA LEU A 62 16.25 8.62 12.74
C LEU A 62 14.91 7.91 12.55
N ALA A 63 13.84 8.49 13.08
CA ALA A 63 12.47 8.02 12.94
C ALA A 63 11.71 8.78 11.83
N THR A 64 12.36 8.99 10.67
CA THR A 64 11.87 9.84 9.56
C THR A 64 10.98 9.11 8.55
N GLY A 65 10.43 7.95 8.92
CA GLY A 65 9.59 7.14 8.05
C GLY A 65 10.37 6.35 6.99
N PHE A 66 9.71 6.07 5.87
CA PHE A 66 10.23 5.30 4.75
C PHE A 66 9.71 5.86 3.42
N SER A 67 10.46 5.65 2.34
CA SER A 67 9.99 5.87 0.97
C SER A 67 9.34 4.60 0.43
N VAL A 68 8.26 4.74 -0.34
CA VAL A 68 7.63 3.64 -1.07
C VAL A 68 7.67 3.92 -2.57
N ASP A 69 8.44 3.11 -3.28
CA ASP A 69 8.35 3.00 -4.74
C ASP A 69 8.13 1.53 -5.09
N LEU A 70 6.87 1.21 -5.40
CA LEU A 70 6.49 -0.15 -5.77
C LEU A 70 7.11 -0.54 -7.11
N MET A 71 7.21 0.40 -8.06
CA MET A 71 7.66 0.14 -9.43
C MET A 71 9.19 0.01 -9.53
N ALA A 72 9.94 0.53 -8.56
CA ALA A 72 11.39 0.32 -8.46
C ALA A 72 11.78 -1.08 -7.95
N ARG A 73 10.82 -1.90 -7.51
CA ARG A 73 11.12 -3.24 -6.98
C ARG A 73 11.59 -4.21 -8.07
N ALA A 74 12.72 -4.86 -7.83
CA ALA A 74 13.34 -5.78 -8.77
C ALA A 74 12.43 -6.97 -9.15
N ASP A 75 11.59 -7.45 -8.24
CA ASP A 75 10.63 -8.53 -8.51
C ASP A 75 9.49 -8.13 -9.45
N LEU A 76 9.25 -6.82 -9.61
CA LEU A 76 8.22 -6.29 -10.52
C LEU A 76 8.81 -5.75 -11.82
N ALA A 77 10.13 -5.72 -11.98
CA ALA A 77 10.83 -5.06 -13.09
C ALA A 77 10.35 -5.54 -14.48
N ASN A 78 9.93 -6.80 -14.60
CA ASN A 78 9.44 -7.37 -15.86
C ASN A 78 8.12 -6.76 -16.35
N PHE A 79 7.35 -6.13 -15.46
CA PHE A 79 6.02 -5.62 -15.79
C PHE A 79 5.72 -4.23 -15.26
N ALA A 80 6.53 -3.69 -14.35
CA ALA A 80 6.41 -2.32 -13.85
C ALA A 80 6.30 -1.26 -14.98
N PRO A 81 7.07 -1.33 -16.10
CA PRO A 81 6.93 -0.37 -17.20
C PRO A 81 5.58 -0.46 -17.96
N LEU A 82 4.81 -1.53 -17.74
CA LEU A 82 3.52 -1.78 -18.38
C LEU A 82 2.34 -1.27 -17.54
N VAL A 83 2.57 -0.97 -16.26
CA VAL A 83 1.53 -0.58 -15.29
C VAL A 83 1.21 0.91 -15.44
N ASP A 84 -0.08 1.22 -15.49
CA ASP A 84 -0.59 2.59 -15.50
C ASP A 84 -0.38 3.24 -14.13
N CYS A 85 0.37 4.35 -14.09
CA CYS A 85 0.70 5.05 -12.86
C CYS A 85 0.21 6.51 -12.93
N TRP A 86 0.11 7.17 -11.77
CA TRP A 86 -0.36 8.56 -11.73
C TRP A 86 0.46 9.50 -12.63
N LYS A 87 1.78 9.29 -12.70
CA LYS A 87 2.68 10.05 -13.61
C LYS A 87 2.29 10.01 -15.09
N ASP A 88 1.58 8.98 -15.55
CA ASP A 88 1.15 8.85 -16.94
C ASP A 88 0.01 9.81 -17.29
N HIS A 89 -0.59 10.47 -16.29
CA HIS A 89 -1.78 11.32 -16.42
C HIS A 89 -1.56 12.79 -16.00
N VAL A 90 -0.33 13.16 -15.63
CA VAL A 90 0.06 14.52 -15.21
C VAL A 90 1.26 15.03 -15.98
N SER A 91 1.59 16.32 -15.84
CA SER A 91 2.79 16.88 -16.46
C SER A 91 4.06 16.36 -15.78
N ALA A 92 5.20 16.43 -16.48
CA ALA A 92 6.50 16.08 -15.91
C ALA A 92 6.81 16.92 -14.65
N ASP A 93 6.54 18.24 -14.71
CA ASP A 93 6.74 19.15 -13.57
C ASP A 93 5.90 18.73 -12.35
N GLU A 94 4.66 18.26 -12.57
CA GLU A 94 3.80 17.80 -11.47
C GLU A 94 4.25 16.44 -10.94
N ALA A 95 4.68 15.52 -11.80
CA ALA A 95 5.25 14.25 -11.38
C ALA A 95 6.54 14.44 -10.56
N ASP A 96 7.42 15.36 -10.96
CA ASP A 96 8.67 15.67 -10.28
C ASP A 96 8.42 16.34 -8.91
N ALA A 97 7.42 17.24 -8.84
CA ALA A 97 7.02 17.86 -7.58
C ALA A 97 6.47 16.84 -6.56
N PHE A 98 5.96 15.70 -7.04
CA PHE A 98 5.26 14.70 -6.24
C PHE A 98 5.74 13.27 -6.55
N ALA A 99 7.06 13.08 -6.53
CA ALA A 99 7.73 11.87 -7.00
C ALA A 99 7.22 10.56 -6.35
N GLU A 100 6.89 10.57 -5.05
CA GLU A 100 6.31 9.37 -4.40
C GLU A 100 4.95 9.02 -5.03
N SER A 101 4.02 9.97 -5.07
CA SER A 101 2.69 9.77 -5.66
C SER A 101 2.77 9.43 -7.14
N ALA A 102 3.76 9.98 -7.85
CA ALA A 102 4.02 9.72 -9.28
C ALA A 102 4.26 8.24 -9.57
N SER A 103 4.85 7.51 -8.61
CA SER A 103 5.11 6.07 -8.71
C SER A 103 3.89 5.18 -8.43
N PHE A 104 2.77 5.75 -7.95
CA PHE A 104 1.65 4.93 -7.49
C PHE A 104 0.80 4.44 -8.66
N PRO A 105 0.50 3.12 -8.71
CA PRO A 105 -0.29 2.54 -9.77
C PRO A 105 -1.78 2.92 -9.68
N TYR A 106 -2.40 3.06 -10.83
CA TYR A 106 -3.85 2.91 -10.95
C TYR A 106 -4.24 1.44 -10.87
N LEU A 107 -5.19 1.15 -9.99
CA LEU A 107 -5.68 -0.19 -9.70
C LEU A 107 -7.17 -0.29 -9.99
N GLY A 108 -7.61 -1.47 -10.42
CA GLY A 108 -9.03 -1.80 -10.53
C GLY A 108 -9.70 -2.01 -9.18
N ASP A 109 -11.01 -2.27 -9.20
CA ASP A 109 -11.83 -2.37 -7.97
C ASP A 109 -11.36 -3.46 -6.99
N GLY A 110 -10.73 -4.50 -7.54
CA GLY A 110 -10.14 -5.62 -6.81
C GLY A 110 -8.66 -5.44 -6.49
N PHE A 111 -8.11 -4.23 -6.58
CA PHE A 111 -6.68 -3.94 -6.42
C PHE A 111 -5.79 -4.53 -7.52
N GLU A 112 -6.33 -4.95 -8.66
CA GLU A 112 -5.54 -5.47 -9.77
C GLU A 112 -4.79 -4.36 -10.51
N PHE A 113 -3.57 -4.65 -10.99
CA PHE A 113 -2.83 -3.72 -11.83
C PHE A 113 -3.55 -3.48 -13.16
N LEU A 114 -3.54 -2.22 -13.59
CA LEU A 114 -4.08 -1.81 -14.90
C LEU A 114 -2.93 -1.58 -15.89
N PRO A 115 -3.04 -2.07 -17.13
CA PRO A 115 -2.07 -1.77 -18.17
C PRO A 115 -2.19 -0.31 -18.62
N ARG A 116 -1.07 0.31 -18.99
CA ARG A 116 -1.07 1.61 -19.69
C ARG A 116 -1.88 1.53 -20.99
N ALA A 117 -2.54 2.63 -21.35
CA ALA A 117 -3.43 2.65 -22.52
C ALA A 117 -2.71 2.39 -23.86
N ASP A 118 -1.41 2.66 -23.94
CA ASP A 118 -0.57 2.48 -25.13
C ASP A 118 0.00 1.05 -25.26
N VAL A 119 -0.09 0.20 -24.24
CA VAL A 119 0.40 -1.19 -24.28
C VAL A 119 -0.72 -2.17 -24.64
N LYS A 120 -0.52 -2.96 -25.69
CA LYS A 120 -1.50 -3.95 -26.16
C LYS A 120 -1.21 -5.34 -25.61
N GLY A 121 -2.28 -6.13 -25.38
CA GLY A 121 -2.18 -7.54 -24.99
C GLY A 121 -1.71 -7.79 -23.56
N GLN A 122 -1.76 -6.78 -22.69
CA GLN A 122 -1.29 -6.86 -21.31
C GLN A 122 -2.42 -7.10 -20.29
N ASP A 123 -3.56 -7.66 -20.73
CA ASP A 123 -4.72 -7.95 -19.86
C ASP A 123 -4.41 -8.93 -18.73
N TRP A 124 -3.32 -9.69 -18.84
CA TRP A 124 -2.84 -10.59 -17.79
C TRP A 124 -2.41 -9.84 -16.52
N LEU A 125 -2.04 -8.56 -16.61
CA LEU A 125 -1.72 -7.72 -15.44
C LEU A 125 -2.89 -7.65 -14.44
N ARG A 126 -4.12 -7.74 -14.95
CA ARG A 126 -5.35 -7.79 -14.14
C ARG A 126 -5.48 -9.05 -13.28
N ARG A 127 -4.52 -9.97 -13.34
CA ARG A 127 -4.41 -11.15 -12.47
C ARG A 127 -3.46 -10.93 -11.29
N ILE A 128 -2.75 -9.80 -11.25
CA ILE A 128 -1.83 -9.44 -10.17
C ILE A 128 -2.46 -8.32 -9.36
N HIS A 129 -2.60 -8.56 -8.06
CA HIS A 129 -3.29 -7.65 -7.13
C HIS A 129 -2.32 -7.06 -6.12
N ALA A 130 -2.37 -5.74 -5.94
CA ALA A 130 -1.51 -4.98 -5.06
C ALA A 130 -2.30 -4.38 -3.89
N PHE A 131 -2.46 -5.16 -2.82
CA PHE A 131 -3.02 -4.68 -1.56
C PHE A 131 -1.91 -4.28 -0.57
N ASN A 132 -1.29 -3.14 -0.83
CA ASN A 132 -0.22 -2.52 -0.05
C ASN A 132 -0.30 -0.97 -0.18
N TRP A 133 0.66 -0.22 0.38
CA TRP A 133 0.64 1.25 0.34
C TRP A 133 0.49 1.84 -1.07
N GLY A 134 0.99 1.16 -2.11
CA GLY A 134 0.84 1.60 -3.50
C GLY A 134 -0.62 1.70 -3.98
N CYS A 135 -1.59 1.15 -3.23
CA CYS A 135 -3.00 1.31 -3.56
C CYS A 135 -3.58 2.70 -3.22
N ALA A 136 -2.81 3.56 -2.52
CA ALA A 136 -3.36 4.77 -1.91
C ALA A 136 -3.93 5.78 -2.92
N MET A 137 -3.36 5.90 -4.12
CA MET A 137 -3.91 6.79 -5.15
C MET A 137 -5.25 6.29 -5.73
N SER A 138 -5.46 4.98 -5.76
CA SER A 138 -6.67 4.37 -6.31
C SER A 138 -7.77 4.16 -5.27
N HIS A 139 -7.40 3.94 -4.01
CA HIS A 139 -8.34 3.48 -2.98
C HIS A 139 -8.22 4.20 -1.63
N GLY A 140 -7.37 5.23 -1.52
CA GLY A 140 -7.03 5.84 -0.24
C GLY A 140 -6.19 4.90 0.65
N PRO A 141 -5.95 5.25 1.92
CA PRO A 141 -4.97 4.58 2.78
C PRO A 141 -5.48 3.23 3.35
N LEU A 142 -6.22 2.45 2.57
CA LEU A 142 -6.83 1.19 3.01
C LEU A 142 -5.80 0.13 3.43
N ALA A 143 -4.63 0.13 2.80
CA ALA A 143 -3.56 -0.80 3.11
C ALA A 143 -2.43 -0.17 3.94
N GLY A 144 -2.66 1.01 4.53
CA GLY A 144 -1.69 1.74 5.34
C GLY A 144 -1.74 1.44 6.83
N ASP A 145 -2.89 1.02 7.35
CA ASP A 145 -3.10 0.75 8.79
C ASP A 145 -4.21 -0.29 9.02
N ILE A 146 -4.24 -0.86 10.23
CA ILE A 146 -5.17 -1.90 10.68
C ILE A 146 -6.65 -1.56 10.40
N PRO A 147 -7.14 -0.31 10.56
CA PRO A 147 -8.55 -0.01 10.31
C PRO A 147 -9.00 -0.27 8.87
N GLY A 148 -8.12 0.00 7.89
CA GLY A 148 -8.42 -0.19 6.47
C GLY A 148 -8.40 -1.66 6.03
N LEU A 149 -7.71 -2.51 6.80
CA LEU A 149 -7.46 -3.91 6.47
C LEU A 149 -8.76 -4.69 6.23
N ARG A 150 -9.73 -4.58 7.15
CA ARG A 150 -10.98 -5.34 7.04
C ARG A 150 -11.71 -5.02 5.74
N VAL A 151 -11.90 -3.74 5.44
CA VAL A 151 -12.62 -3.29 4.24
C VAL A 151 -11.85 -3.65 2.97
N GLY A 152 -10.53 -3.45 2.97
CA GLY A 152 -9.69 -3.77 1.82
C GLY A 152 -9.66 -5.26 1.49
N VAL A 153 -9.49 -6.11 2.50
CA VAL A 153 -9.44 -7.57 2.35
C VAL A 153 -10.79 -8.14 1.91
N GLU A 154 -11.90 -7.63 2.45
CA GLU A 154 -13.25 -8.03 2.01
C GLU A 154 -13.43 -7.75 0.51
N ARG A 155 -13.06 -6.54 0.05
CA ARG A 155 -13.15 -6.15 -1.37
C ARG A 155 -12.24 -6.98 -2.27
N LEU A 156 -10.97 -7.16 -1.88
CA LEU A 156 -10.02 -7.98 -2.61
C LEU A 156 -10.52 -9.41 -2.78
N THR A 157 -10.98 -10.01 -1.68
CA THR A 157 -11.46 -11.41 -1.69
C THR A 157 -12.69 -11.57 -2.56
N GLN A 158 -13.65 -10.63 -2.49
CA GLN A 158 -14.85 -10.65 -3.34
C GLN A 158 -14.49 -10.56 -4.83
N ALA A 159 -13.58 -9.65 -5.20
CA ALA A 159 -13.12 -9.51 -6.57
C ALA A 159 -12.40 -10.77 -7.09
N LEU A 160 -11.53 -11.37 -6.27
CA LEU A 160 -10.84 -12.62 -6.60
C LEU A 160 -11.83 -13.77 -6.78
N CYS A 161 -12.77 -13.96 -5.86
CA CYS A 161 -13.79 -15.00 -5.96
C CYS A 161 -14.66 -14.82 -7.21
N ALA A 162 -15.14 -13.60 -7.47
CA ALA A 162 -15.94 -13.31 -8.66
C ALA A 162 -15.15 -13.61 -9.95
N ARG A 163 -13.88 -13.24 -10.00
CA ARG A 163 -13.03 -13.49 -11.17
C ARG A 163 -12.74 -14.96 -11.39
N LEU A 164 -12.33 -15.69 -10.34
CA LEU A 164 -12.04 -17.13 -10.42
C LEU A 164 -13.29 -17.93 -10.82
N PHE A 165 -14.44 -17.58 -10.26
CA PHE A 165 -15.72 -18.19 -10.63
C PHE A 165 -16.06 -17.93 -12.10
N SER A 166 -15.90 -16.68 -12.56
CA SER A 166 -16.17 -16.31 -13.95
C SER A 166 -15.24 -17.01 -14.93
N ASP A 167 -13.93 -17.04 -14.63
CA ASP A 167 -12.92 -17.75 -15.43
C ASP A 167 -13.23 -19.27 -15.51
N SER A 168 -13.86 -19.84 -14.48
CA SER A 168 -14.19 -21.27 -14.37
C SER A 168 -15.65 -21.61 -14.69
N PHE A 169 -16.43 -20.64 -15.19
CA PHE A 169 -17.88 -20.77 -15.33
C PHE A 169 -18.31 -21.98 -16.17
N ALA A 170 -17.62 -22.24 -17.29
CA ALA A 170 -17.95 -23.38 -18.16
C ALA A 170 -17.81 -24.73 -17.44
N ALA A 171 -16.78 -24.89 -16.60
CA ALA A 171 -16.58 -26.10 -15.81
C ALA A 171 -17.65 -26.24 -14.71
N HIS A 172 -17.98 -25.14 -14.02
CA HIS A 172 -19.06 -25.12 -13.04
C HIS A 172 -20.43 -25.43 -13.67
N GLN A 173 -20.70 -24.88 -14.85
CA GLN A 173 -21.93 -25.16 -15.59
C GLN A 173 -22.02 -26.64 -16.00
N ALA A 174 -20.93 -27.22 -16.51
CA ALA A 174 -20.90 -28.64 -16.87
C ALA A 174 -21.14 -29.53 -15.64
N ALA A 175 -20.52 -29.22 -14.50
CA ALA A 175 -20.73 -29.93 -13.24
C ALA A 175 -22.18 -29.81 -12.75
N LEU A 176 -22.78 -28.63 -12.86
CA LEU A 176 -24.19 -28.39 -12.50
C LEU A 176 -25.15 -29.19 -13.38
N ILE A 177 -24.92 -29.23 -14.69
CA ILE A 177 -25.75 -30.02 -15.62
C ILE A 177 -25.61 -31.52 -15.37
N ALA A 178 -24.40 -31.98 -15.04
CA ALA A 178 -24.11 -33.38 -14.76
C ALA A 178 -24.54 -33.83 -13.35
N PHE A 179 -25.00 -32.91 -12.50
CA PHE A 179 -25.42 -33.21 -11.13
C PHE A 179 -26.69 -34.06 -11.13
N ASP A 180 -26.56 -35.32 -10.71
CA ASP A 180 -27.66 -36.30 -10.60
C ASP A 180 -27.60 -36.99 -9.23
N ASP A 181 -27.53 -36.20 -8.15
CA ASP A 181 -27.61 -36.75 -6.80
C ASP A 181 -29.04 -37.22 -6.50
N ARG A 182 -29.17 -38.49 -6.08
CA ARG A 182 -30.46 -39.14 -5.87
C ARG A 182 -30.96 -38.90 -4.45
N GLU A 183 -31.11 -37.64 -4.08
CA GLU A 183 -31.47 -37.24 -2.70
C GLU A 183 -32.74 -37.91 -2.16
N LEU A 184 -33.68 -38.23 -3.06
CA LEU A 184 -34.96 -38.85 -2.72
C LEU A 184 -34.97 -40.37 -2.75
N GLU A 185 -33.86 -41.06 -3.07
CA GLU A 185 -33.79 -42.52 -3.27
C GLU A 185 -34.32 -43.32 -2.06
N SER A 186 -34.21 -42.78 -0.84
CA SER A 186 -34.72 -43.39 0.39
C SER A 186 -36.19 -43.10 0.68
N THR A 187 -36.88 -42.32 -0.15
CA THR A 187 -38.24 -41.83 0.08
C THR A 187 -39.26 -42.51 -0.85
N PRO A 188 -40.55 -42.57 -0.47
CA PRO A 188 -41.62 -43.09 -1.34
C PRO A 188 -41.85 -42.29 -2.63
N TRP A 189 -41.23 -41.11 -2.77
CA TRP A 189 -41.38 -40.22 -3.93
C TRP A 189 -40.25 -40.38 -4.97
N PHE A 190 -39.33 -41.33 -4.79
CA PHE A 190 -38.29 -41.60 -5.78
C PHE A 190 -38.89 -42.16 -7.07
N ILE A 191 -38.53 -41.56 -8.20
CA ILE A 191 -38.88 -42.05 -9.54
C ILE A 191 -37.57 -42.31 -10.28
N ASN A 192 -37.34 -43.55 -10.71
CA ASN A 192 -36.17 -43.90 -11.50
C ASN A 192 -36.32 -43.31 -12.92
N ARG A 193 -35.37 -42.49 -13.35
CA ARG A 193 -35.36 -41.81 -14.66
C ARG A 193 -34.66 -42.65 -15.73
#